data_AF-A0A7Y3XCX0-F1
#
_entry.id   AF-A0A7Y3XCX0-F1
#
_cell.length_a   1.000
_cell.length_b   1.000
_cell.length_c   1.000
_cell.angle_alpha   90.00
_cell.angle_beta   90.00
_cell.angle_gamma   90.00
#
_symmetry.space_group_name_H-M   'P 1'
#
loop_
_entity.id
_entity.type
_entity.pdbx_description
1 polymer ?
#
loop_
_entity_poly.entity_id
_entity_poly.type
_entity_poly.pdbx_seq_one_letter_code
_entity_poly.pdbx_strand_id
1 'polypeptide(L)'
;MRLLFSIAGVLFIVLLTSVFSFAIGKGPEDSDSDMAIYEYGERVLQDLKNQFDTGLLRECMGFYLDNQQYDSPQGSYNKAIRLGYQIVNIDRRDIDTYTTVAWLLWSKWVCWTKKPNGMPDGEGKADEAVELLNWGKQWNQKSALFYKESADTIWPLAKYYRADLYDFVIENYRKADLLAGGNDLLKVRVRLNLGHIYRQIGKKKPAMYWYQRVLELAPNNEVADRYFAHLENELDRKNLR
;
A
#
# COMPACT_ATOMS: atom_id res chain seq x y z
N MET A 1 39.90 -25.56 -36.17
CA MET A 1 39.58 -24.15 -36.44
C MET A 1 38.97 -23.59 -35.15
N ARG A 2 39.71 -22.94 -34.23
CA ARG A 2 40.15 -21.52 -34.24
C ARG A 2 39.02 -20.58 -34.71
N LEU A 3 38.25 -20.02 -33.76
CA LEU A 3 38.39 -18.69 -33.14
C LEU A 3 38.04 -17.55 -34.11
N LEU A 4 37.04 -16.73 -33.75
CA LEU A 4 37.27 -15.34 -33.34
C LEU A 4 36.00 -14.67 -32.81
N PHE A 5 36.20 -13.93 -31.73
CA PHE A 5 35.28 -13.10 -30.97
C PHE A 5 34.78 -11.89 -31.76
N SER A 6 33.63 -11.34 -31.36
CA SER A 6 33.50 -9.89 -31.23
C SER A 6 32.83 -9.54 -29.90
N ILE A 7 33.57 -8.75 -29.12
CA ILE A 7 33.22 -8.20 -27.82
C ILE A 7 32.63 -6.81 -28.08
N ALA A 8 31.38 -6.59 -27.70
CA ALA A 8 30.81 -5.28 -27.35
C ALA A 8 29.42 -5.53 -26.76
N GLY A 9 29.06 -5.17 -25.53
CA GLY A 9 29.77 -4.54 -24.44
C GLY A 9 28.99 -4.83 -23.16
N VAL A 10 29.71 -5.07 -22.07
CA VAL A 10 29.15 -5.09 -20.72
C VAL A 10 28.95 -3.63 -20.30
N LEU A 11 27.71 -3.23 -20.04
CA LEU A 11 27.42 -2.14 -19.10
C LEU A 11 26.06 -2.36 -18.44
N PHE A 12 26.18 -3.01 -17.30
CA PHE A 12 25.32 -3.01 -16.12
C PHE A 12 24.68 -1.64 -15.87
N ILE A 13 23.35 -1.51 -15.93
CA ILE A 13 22.56 -0.63 -15.06
C ILE A 13 21.20 -1.29 -14.79
N VAL A 14 21.12 -1.96 -13.65
CA VAL A 14 19.87 -2.09 -12.90
C VAL A 14 19.61 -0.73 -12.28
N LEU A 15 18.57 -0.03 -12.73
CA LEU A 15 17.98 1.09 -11.99
C LEU A 15 16.49 0.87 -11.87
N LEU A 16 16.12 0.29 -10.72
CA LEU A 16 14.94 0.71 -9.98
C LEU A 16 14.87 2.24 -10.03
N THR A 17 13.84 2.78 -10.66
CA THR A 17 13.35 4.11 -10.32
C THR A 17 11.86 4.00 -10.01
N SER A 18 11.61 3.78 -8.73
CA SER A 18 10.47 4.38 -8.06
C SER A 18 10.41 5.86 -8.42
N VAL A 19 9.48 6.23 -9.29
CA VAL A 19 9.06 7.61 -9.44
C VAL A 19 7.57 7.63 -9.16
N PHE A 20 7.23 7.87 -7.90
CA PHE A 20 5.99 8.59 -7.60
C PHE A 20 6.09 9.91 -8.37
N SER A 21 5.41 9.98 -9.52
CA SER A 21 5.35 11.20 -10.31
C SER A 21 4.46 12.18 -9.57
N PHE A 22 5.07 12.98 -8.70
CA PHE A 22 4.45 14.16 -8.14
C PHE A 22 4.21 15.16 -9.26
N ALA A 23 2.92 15.40 -9.55
CA ALA A 23 2.36 16.60 -10.17
C ALA A 23 3.30 17.39 -11.10
N ILE A 24 3.37 16.99 -12.37
CA ILE A 24 3.68 17.91 -13.46
C ILE A 24 2.33 18.26 -14.09
N GLY A 25 1.90 19.50 -13.93
CA GLY A 25 0.68 20.01 -14.57
C GLY A 25 0.81 19.89 -16.09
N LYS A 26 -0.05 19.07 -16.69
CA LYS A 26 -0.29 19.10 -18.14
C LYS A 26 -1.14 20.33 -18.47
N GLY A 27 -0.80 21.01 -19.57
CA GLY A 27 -1.59 22.11 -20.15
C GLY A 27 -2.96 21.65 -20.68
N PRO A 28 -3.82 22.59 -21.15
CA PRO A 28 -5.28 22.46 -21.11
C PRO A 28 -5.92 21.80 -22.35
N GLU A 29 -5.22 20.93 -23.07
CA GLU A 29 -5.83 20.15 -24.16
C GLU A 29 -5.74 18.66 -23.82
N ASP A 30 -6.86 18.13 -23.32
CA ASP A 30 -7.06 16.70 -23.14
C ASP A 30 -7.05 16.00 -24.50
N SER A 31 -6.47 14.80 -24.55
CA SER A 31 -6.51 14.01 -25.79
C SER A 31 -7.95 13.56 -26.08
N ASP A 32 -8.32 13.39 -27.36
CA ASP A 32 -9.61 12.82 -27.75
C ASP A 32 -9.88 11.47 -27.05
N SER A 33 -8.83 10.69 -26.80
CA SER A 33 -8.90 9.44 -26.03
C SER A 33 -9.25 9.64 -24.55
N ASP A 34 -8.69 10.65 -23.89
CA ASP A 34 -8.98 10.93 -22.48
C ASP A 34 -10.43 11.39 -22.30
N MET A 35 -10.92 12.23 -23.21
CA MET A 35 -12.32 12.66 -23.23
C MET A 35 -13.28 11.51 -23.48
N ALA A 36 -12.95 10.59 -24.39
CA ALA A 36 -13.77 9.41 -24.65
C ALA A 36 -13.88 8.50 -23.42
N ILE A 37 -12.77 8.25 -22.72
CA ILE A 37 -12.75 7.44 -21.48
C ILE A 37 -13.51 8.16 -20.37
N TYR A 38 -13.34 9.48 -20.22
CA TYR A 38 -14.09 10.27 -19.26
C TYR A 38 -15.61 10.16 -19.47
N GLU A 39 -16.09 10.43 -20.68
CA GLU A 39 -17.53 10.33 -21.00
C GLU A 39 -18.07 8.92 -20.77
N TYR A 40 -17.27 7.91 -21.10
CA TYR A 40 -17.62 6.53 -20.85
C TYR A 40 -17.71 6.24 -19.35
N GLY A 41 -16.73 6.68 -18.57
CA GLY A 41 -16.71 6.57 -17.11
C GLY A 41 -17.90 7.26 -16.46
N GLU A 42 -18.32 8.42 -16.96
CA GLU A 42 -19.53 9.11 -16.48
C GLU A 42 -20.80 8.28 -16.71
N ARG A 43 -20.94 7.65 -17.88
CA ARG A 43 -22.07 6.74 -18.16
C ARG A 43 -22.06 5.52 -17.24
N VAL A 44 -20.89 4.93 -17.02
CA VAL A 44 -20.71 3.82 -16.06
C VAL A 44 -21.13 4.24 -14.66
N LEU A 45 -20.74 5.44 -14.22
CA LEU A 45 -21.07 5.97 -12.88
C LEU A 45 -22.57 6.29 -12.71
N GLN A 46 -23.27 6.66 -13.78
CA GLN A 46 -24.72 6.93 -13.76
C GLN A 46 -25.53 5.65 -13.52
N ASP A 47 -25.09 4.52 -14.06
CA ASP A 47 -25.78 3.22 -13.92
C ASP A 47 -24.97 2.20 -13.09
N LEU A 48 -24.12 2.69 -12.19
CA LEU A 48 -23.06 1.91 -11.53
C LEU A 48 -23.52 0.58 -10.92
N LYS A 49 -24.71 0.57 -10.30
CA LYS A 49 -25.24 -0.62 -9.61
C LYS A 49 -25.55 -1.78 -10.55
N ASN A 50 -25.81 -1.49 -11.83
CA ASN A 50 -26.11 -2.47 -12.87
C ASN A 50 -24.88 -2.79 -13.74
N GLN A 51 -23.72 -2.20 -13.44
CA GLN A 51 -22.47 -2.51 -14.12
C GLN A 51 -21.78 -3.68 -13.43
N PHE A 52 -21.57 -4.77 -14.17
CA PHE A 52 -20.97 -6.01 -13.66
C PHE A 52 -19.61 -6.36 -14.31
N ASP A 53 -19.20 -5.62 -15.34
CA ASP A 53 -17.91 -5.82 -15.99
C ASP A 53 -16.78 -5.23 -15.12
N THR A 54 -16.12 -6.09 -14.35
CA THR A 54 -15.03 -5.66 -13.47
C THR A 54 -13.79 -5.20 -14.23
N GLY A 55 -13.57 -5.62 -15.48
CA GLY A 55 -12.46 -5.12 -16.29
C GLY A 55 -12.68 -3.66 -16.64
N LEU A 56 -13.88 -3.36 -17.14
CA LEU A 56 -14.30 -2.00 -17.45
C LEU A 56 -14.32 -1.08 -16.23
N LEU A 57 -14.83 -1.55 -15.10
CA LEU A 57 -14.84 -0.78 -13.86
C LEU A 57 -13.42 -0.44 -13.40
N ARG A 58 -12.46 -1.37 -13.54
CA ARG A 58 -11.04 -1.13 -13.21
C ARG A 58 -10.39 -0.13 -14.15
N GLU A 59 -10.70 -0.17 -15.44
CA GLU A 59 -10.22 0.82 -16.41
C GLU A 59 -10.72 2.23 -16.06
N CYS A 60 -12.02 2.37 -15.80
CA CYS A 60 -12.60 3.64 -15.35
C CYS A 60 -11.98 4.11 -14.01
N MET A 61 -11.77 3.18 -13.07
CA MET A 61 -11.17 3.50 -11.77
C MET A 61 -9.73 4.01 -11.94
N GLY A 62 -8.92 3.34 -12.78
CA GLY A 62 -7.57 3.75 -13.14
C GLY A 62 -7.54 5.15 -13.78
N PHE A 63 -8.45 5.42 -14.71
CA PHE A 63 -8.58 6.75 -15.32
C PHE A 63 -8.78 7.86 -14.27
N TYR A 64 -9.69 7.67 -13.32
CA TYR A 64 -9.96 8.67 -12.28
C TYR A 64 -8.86 8.78 -11.19
N LEU A 65 -8.02 7.75 -11.03
CA LEU A 65 -6.83 7.83 -10.18
C LEU A 65 -5.77 8.75 -10.79
N ASP A 66 -5.54 8.60 -12.10
CA ASP A 66 -4.51 9.32 -12.84
C ASP A 66 -4.95 10.74 -13.22
N ASN A 67 -6.27 10.97 -13.41
CA ASN A 67 -6.81 12.22 -13.90
C ASN A 67 -7.75 12.88 -12.88
N GLN A 68 -7.18 13.25 -11.74
CA GLN A 68 -7.88 13.84 -10.59
C GLN A 68 -8.66 15.12 -10.91
N GLN A 69 -8.33 15.83 -11.98
CA GLN A 69 -9.05 17.01 -12.48
C GLN A 69 -10.49 16.70 -12.90
N TYR A 70 -10.79 15.46 -13.27
CA TYR A 70 -12.15 15.04 -13.65
C TYR A 70 -13.01 14.64 -12.46
N ASP A 71 -12.53 14.79 -11.24
CA ASP A 71 -13.29 14.49 -10.05
C ASP A 71 -13.91 15.76 -9.44
N SER A 72 -14.95 15.58 -8.62
CA SER A 72 -15.66 16.69 -7.98
C SER A 72 -15.87 16.44 -6.49
N PRO A 73 -15.18 17.18 -5.58
CA PRO A 73 -14.16 18.18 -5.88
C PRO A 73 -12.90 17.57 -6.52
N GLN A 74 -12.14 18.37 -7.26
CA GLN A 74 -10.89 17.91 -7.90
C GLN A 74 -9.95 17.29 -6.86
N GLY A 75 -9.43 16.09 -7.17
CA GLY A 75 -8.56 15.34 -6.27
C GLY A 75 -9.27 14.67 -5.09
N SER A 76 -10.60 14.62 -5.08
CA SER A 76 -11.35 13.93 -4.03
C SER A 76 -11.31 12.40 -4.15
N TYR A 77 -10.90 11.85 -5.30
CA TYR A 77 -11.02 10.42 -5.65
C TYR A 77 -12.41 9.78 -5.44
N ASN A 78 -13.49 10.56 -5.37
CA ASN A 78 -14.83 10.06 -5.08
C ASN A 78 -15.33 9.10 -6.15
N LYS A 79 -15.07 9.41 -7.44
CA LYS A 79 -15.40 8.54 -8.56
C LYS A 79 -14.66 7.20 -8.50
N ALA A 80 -13.35 7.23 -8.28
CA ALA A 80 -12.53 6.01 -8.14
C ALA A 80 -12.98 5.14 -6.97
N ILE A 81 -13.31 5.74 -5.81
CA ILE A 81 -13.82 5.02 -4.64
C ILE A 81 -15.16 4.34 -4.95
N ARG A 82 -16.10 5.04 -5.59
CA ARG A 82 -17.40 4.46 -5.98
C ARG A 82 -17.23 3.26 -6.90
N LEU A 83 -16.38 3.37 -7.91
CA LEU A 83 -16.06 2.27 -8.82
C LEU A 83 -15.43 1.09 -8.06
N GLY A 84 -14.47 1.38 -7.18
CA GLY A 84 -13.83 0.39 -6.33
C GLY A 84 -14.81 -0.39 -5.46
N TYR A 85 -15.76 0.29 -4.79
CA TYR A 85 -16.82 -0.38 -4.03
C TYR A 85 -17.68 -1.31 -4.89
N GLN A 86 -18.01 -0.90 -6.12
CA GLN A 86 -18.75 -1.77 -7.04
C GLN A 86 -17.92 -2.98 -7.46
N ILE A 87 -16.63 -2.81 -7.75
CA ILE A 87 -15.71 -3.90 -8.08
C ILE A 87 -15.68 -4.92 -6.94
N VAL A 88 -15.43 -4.51 -5.69
CA VAL A 88 -15.35 -5.47 -4.56
C VAL A 88 -16.70 -6.07 -4.19
N ASN A 89 -17.83 -5.44 -4.57
CA ASN A 89 -19.15 -6.04 -4.43
C ASN A 89 -19.35 -7.23 -5.38
N ILE A 90 -18.78 -7.14 -6.60
CA ILE A 90 -18.83 -8.18 -7.64
C ILE A 90 -17.73 -9.23 -7.41
N ASP A 91 -16.48 -8.79 -7.35
CA ASP A 91 -15.30 -9.61 -7.08
C ASP A 91 -14.77 -9.37 -5.66
N ARG A 92 -15.36 -10.12 -4.73
CA ARG A 92 -15.09 -9.99 -3.29
C ARG A 92 -13.68 -10.42 -2.88
N ARG A 93 -12.88 -10.96 -3.79
CA ARG A 93 -11.50 -11.38 -3.53
C ARG A 93 -10.45 -10.48 -4.20
N ASP A 94 -10.88 -9.38 -4.82
CA ASP A 94 -9.97 -8.41 -5.44
C ASP A 94 -9.18 -7.62 -4.38
N ILE A 95 -7.99 -8.13 -4.06
CA ILE A 95 -7.09 -7.57 -3.03
C ILE A 95 -6.69 -6.14 -3.36
N ASP A 96 -6.28 -5.90 -4.61
CA ASP A 96 -5.73 -4.61 -5.05
C ASP A 96 -6.78 -3.51 -4.95
N THR A 97 -8.04 -3.84 -5.27
CA THR A 97 -9.14 -2.87 -5.14
C THR A 97 -9.43 -2.55 -3.67
N TYR A 98 -9.48 -3.55 -2.78
CA TYR A 98 -9.66 -3.29 -1.34
C TYR A 98 -8.59 -2.34 -0.78
N THR A 99 -7.33 -2.62 -1.08
CA THR A 99 -6.19 -1.86 -0.54
C THR A 99 -6.07 -0.49 -1.19
N THR A 100 -6.36 -0.37 -2.49
CA THR A 100 -6.42 0.92 -3.17
C THR A 100 -7.54 1.79 -2.62
N VAL A 101 -8.76 1.28 -2.50
CA VAL A 101 -9.88 2.07 -1.96
C VAL A 101 -9.65 2.44 -0.50
N ALA A 102 -9.13 1.51 0.32
CA ALA A 102 -8.76 1.82 1.71
C ALA A 102 -7.70 2.93 1.77
N TRP A 103 -6.66 2.86 0.93
CA TRP A 103 -5.68 3.92 0.81
C TRP A 103 -6.31 5.25 0.42
N LEU A 104 -7.16 5.30 -0.62
CA LEU A 104 -7.85 6.52 -1.05
C LEU A 104 -8.70 7.13 0.06
N LEU A 105 -9.43 6.31 0.80
CA LEU A 105 -10.31 6.78 1.88
C LEU A 105 -9.52 7.61 2.91
N TRP A 106 -8.40 7.08 3.41
CA TRP A 106 -7.62 7.80 4.42
C TRP A 106 -6.57 8.75 3.83
N SER A 107 -6.08 8.54 2.61
CA SER A 107 -5.04 9.39 2.02
C SER A 107 -5.58 10.76 1.61
N LYS A 108 -6.88 10.87 1.32
CA LYS A 108 -7.57 12.16 1.23
C LYS A 108 -7.24 13.04 2.43
N TRP A 109 -7.28 12.48 3.64
CA TRP A 109 -6.91 13.17 4.88
C TRP A 109 -5.51 13.81 4.82
N VAL A 110 -4.54 13.14 4.18
CA VAL A 110 -3.17 13.63 4.00
C VAL A 110 -3.07 14.69 2.90
N CYS A 111 -3.87 14.61 1.82
CA CYS A 111 -3.90 15.62 0.77
C CYS A 111 -4.36 17.00 1.26
N TRP A 112 -5.14 17.07 2.35
CA TRP A 112 -5.60 18.33 2.96
C TRP A 112 -4.53 19.07 3.78
N THR A 113 -3.35 18.48 4.02
CA THR A 113 -2.22 19.15 4.69
C THR A 113 -1.78 20.43 3.97
N LYS A 114 -2.20 20.64 2.71
CA LYS A 114 -1.94 21.86 1.93
C LYS A 114 -3.00 22.97 2.08
N LYS A 115 -4.23 22.68 2.54
CA LYS A 115 -5.32 23.66 2.75
C LYS A 115 -6.24 23.27 3.92
N PRO A 116 -5.86 23.56 5.18
CA PRO A 116 -6.59 23.14 6.38
C PRO A 116 -7.99 23.74 6.56
N ASN A 117 -8.27 24.88 5.93
CA ASN A 117 -9.48 25.67 6.21
C ASN A 117 -10.71 25.29 5.34
N GLY A 118 -10.62 24.24 4.53
CA GLY A 118 -11.67 23.82 3.57
C GLY A 118 -12.37 22.50 3.89
N MET A 119 -12.43 22.09 5.16
CA MET A 119 -12.79 20.71 5.55
C MET A 119 -14.31 20.50 5.66
N PRO A 120 -14.87 19.58 4.85
CA PRO A 120 -15.54 18.40 5.43
C PRO A 120 -15.28 17.03 4.76
N ASP A 121 -14.67 16.92 3.57
CA ASP A 121 -14.55 15.61 2.86
C ASP A 121 -13.34 14.78 3.35
N GLY A 122 -13.54 13.90 4.34
CA GLY A 122 -12.51 12.99 4.84
C GLY A 122 -12.57 12.63 6.33
N GLU A 123 -13.39 13.32 7.12
CA GLU A 123 -13.57 12.99 8.54
C GLU A 123 -14.15 11.57 8.70
N GLY A 124 -13.56 10.77 9.60
CA GLY A 124 -13.97 9.36 9.83
C GLY A 124 -13.53 8.36 8.74
N LYS A 125 -12.93 8.80 7.63
CA LYS A 125 -12.55 7.91 6.52
C LYS A 125 -11.42 6.93 6.84
N ALA A 126 -10.63 7.22 7.87
CA ALA A 126 -9.65 6.27 8.42
C ALA A 126 -10.33 5.01 8.99
N ASP A 127 -11.46 5.19 9.68
CA ASP A 127 -12.20 4.08 10.26
C ASP A 127 -12.93 3.30 9.16
N GLU A 128 -13.51 3.99 8.17
CA GLU A 128 -14.11 3.37 6.97
C GLU A 128 -13.09 2.56 6.16
N ALA A 129 -11.84 3.02 6.05
CA ALA A 129 -10.76 2.26 5.41
C ALA A 129 -10.47 0.95 6.14
N VAL A 130 -10.42 0.98 7.48
CA VAL A 130 -10.21 -0.20 8.31
C VAL A 130 -11.42 -1.15 8.24
N GLU A 131 -12.65 -0.63 8.26
CA GLU A 131 -13.88 -1.40 8.07
C GLU A 131 -13.90 -2.11 6.72
N LEU A 132 -13.53 -1.41 5.64
CA LEU A 132 -13.42 -1.97 4.31
C LEU A 132 -12.41 -3.13 4.25
N LEU A 133 -11.22 -2.97 4.84
CA LEU A 133 -10.23 -4.05 4.91
C LEU A 133 -10.71 -5.21 5.79
N ASN A 134 -11.42 -4.94 6.88
CA ASN A 134 -12.04 -5.98 7.71
C ASN A 134 -13.14 -6.74 6.96
N TRP A 135 -13.87 -6.08 6.06
CA TRP A 135 -14.80 -6.77 5.17
C TRP A 135 -14.06 -7.64 4.15
N GLY A 136 -13.02 -7.13 3.49
CA GLY A 136 -12.19 -7.90 2.56
C GLY A 136 -11.54 -9.13 3.19
N LYS A 137 -11.18 -9.05 4.48
CA LYS A 137 -10.66 -10.17 5.27
C LYS A 137 -11.60 -11.37 5.31
N GLN A 138 -12.92 -11.15 5.31
CA GLN A 138 -13.92 -12.21 5.35
C GLN A 138 -13.84 -13.13 4.13
N TRP A 139 -13.44 -12.58 2.98
CA TRP A 139 -13.35 -13.27 1.71
C TRP A 139 -11.93 -13.78 1.39
N ASN A 140 -10.92 -13.17 2.00
CA ASN A 140 -9.49 -13.42 1.76
C ASN A 140 -8.78 -14.12 2.93
N GLN A 141 -9.50 -14.93 3.72
CA GLN A 141 -9.03 -15.47 5.01
C GLN A 141 -7.71 -16.25 4.96
N LYS A 142 -7.38 -16.85 3.80
CA LYS A 142 -6.17 -17.66 3.58
C LYS A 142 -5.10 -16.94 2.75
N SER A 143 -5.30 -15.68 2.37
CA SER A 143 -4.38 -14.94 1.52
C SER A 143 -3.34 -14.18 2.36
N ALA A 144 -2.12 -14.71 2.43
CA ALA A 144 -1.00 -14.01 3.07
C ALA A 144 -0.76 -12.62 2.45
N LEU A 145 -0.95 -12.51 1.13
CA LEU A 145 -0.82 -11.26 0.40
C LEU A 145 -1.84 -10.22 0.87
N PHE A 146 -3.13 -10.59 1.00
CA PHE A 146 -4.16 -9.66 1.46
C PHE A 146 -3.82 -9.04 2.82
N TYR A 147 -3.43 -9.86 3.78
CA TYR A 147 -3.06 -9.37 5.11
C TYR A 147 -1.83 -8.47 5.07
N LYS A 148 -0.80 -8.82 4.26
CA LYS A 148 0.36 -7.96 4.07
C LYS A 148 -0.05 -6.62 3.47
N GLU A 149 -0.80 -6.60 2.37
CA GLU A 149 -1.17 -5.35 1.69
C GLU A 149 -2.11 -4.49 2.55
N SER A 150 -2.99 -5.11 3.33
CA SER A 150 -3.81 -4.41 4.33
C SER A 150 -2.96 -3.71 5.39
N ALA A 151 -1.92 -4.38 5.89
CA ALA A 151 -1.00 -3.80 6.86
C ALA A 151 -0.14 -2.67 6.24
N ASP A 152 0.41 -2.89 5.05
CA ASP A 152 1.17 -1.89 4.29
C ASP A 152 0.33 -0.63 4.05
N THR A 153 -0.96 -0.80 3.75
CA THR A 153 -1.91 0.30 3.51
C THR A 153 -2.13 1.15 4.75
N ILE A 154 -2.26 0.54 5.93
CA ILE A 154 -2.60 1.28 7.17
C ILE A 154 -1.36 1.75 7.95
N TRP A 155 -0.19 1.13 7.78
CA TRP A 155 1.01 1.53 8.53
C TRP A 155 1.28 3.03 8.43
N PRO A 156 1.44 3.67 7.26
CA PRO A 156 1.79 5.08 7.20
C PRO A 156 0.81 5.97 8.00
N LEU A 157 -0.49 5.68 7.90
CA LEU A 157 -1.54 6.33 8.69
C LEU A 157 -1.30 6.13 10.20
N ALA A 158 -1.07 4.89 10.63
CA ALA A 158 -0.82 4.57 12.03
C ALA A 158 0.43 5.27 12.59
N LYS A 159 1.49 5.34 11.77
CA LYS A 159 2.78 5.92 12.17
C LYS A 159 2.72 7.41 12.41
N TYR A 160 2.00 8.15 11.58
CA TYR A 160 2.06 9.61 11.60
C TYR A 160 0.84 10.24 12.23
N TYR A 161 -0.31 9.57 12.24
CA TYR A 161 -1.60 10.23 12.49
C TYR A 161 -2.57 9.47 13.40
N ARG A 162 -2.54 8.12 13.40
CA ARG A 162 -3.50 7.28 14.15
C ARG A 162 -2.80 6.13 14.88
N ALA A 163 -2.06 6.45 15.94
CA ALA A 163 -1.29 5.46 16.70
C ALA A 163 -2.17 4.34 17.30
N ASP A 164 -3.47 4.57 17.48
CA ASP A 164 -4.46 3.56 17.86
C ASP A 164 -4.57 2.40 16.84
N LEU A 165 -4.18 2.61 15.58
CA LEU A 165 -4.24 1.60 14.53
C LEU A 165 -3.01 0.68 14.47
N TYR A 166 -2.04 0.82 15.38
CA TYR A 166 -0.87 -0.07 15.40
C TYR A 166 -1.25 -1.54 15.60
N ASP A 167 -2.27 -1.82 16.42
CA ASP A 167 -2.72 -3.19 16.68
C ASP A 167 -3.25 -3.84 15.40
N PHE A 168 -4.06 -3.11 14.61
CA PHE A 168 -4.53 -3.59 13.31
C PHE A 168 -3.36 -3.95 12.39
N VAL A 169 -2.36 -3.08 12.27
CA VAL A 169 -1.19 -3.29 11.39
C VAL A 169 -0.38 -4.52 11.84
N ILE A 170 -0.12 -4.63 13.14
CA ILE A 170 0.64 -5.73 13.74
C ILE A 170 -0.08 -7.07 13.55
N GLU A 171 -1.38 -7.12 13.80
CA GLU A 171 -2.19 -8.33 13.64
C GLU A 171 -2.20 -8.82 12.20
N ASN A 172 -2.39 -7.91 11.24
CA ASN A 172 -2.37 -8.24 9.83
C ASN A 172 -1.00 -8.76 9.39
N TYR A 173 0.11 -8.12 9.77
CA TYR A 173 1.43 -8.67 9.45
C TYR A 173 1.70 -10.02 10.11
N ARG A 174 1.33 -10.22 11.37
CA ARG A 174 1.46 -11.54 12.02
C ARG A 174 0.66 -12.61 11.28
N LYS A 175 -0.55 -12.28 10.82
CA LYS A 175 -1.37 -13.19 10.04
C LYS A 175 -0.76 -13.48 8.66
N ALA A 176 -0.15 -12.48 8.02
CA ALA A 176 0.58 -12.65 6.77
C ALA A 176 1.80 -13.58 6.94
N ASP A 177 2.61 -13.41 8.00
CA ASP A 177 3.74 -14.31 8.30
C ASP A 177 3.28 -15.76 8.54
N LEU A 178 2.19 -15.94 9.30
CA LEU A 178 1.60 -17.25 9.55
C LEU A 178 1.14 -17.95 8.26
N LEU A 179 0.54 -17.19 7.33
CA LEU A 179 0.00 -17.73 6.07
C LEU A 179 1.04 -17.82 4.94
N ALA A 180 2.22 -17.21 5.11
CA ALA A 180 3.24 -17.16 4.06
C ALA A 180 3.78 -18.54 3.64
N GLY A 181 3.55 -19.59 4.43
CA GLY A 181 3.92 -20.96 4.06
C GLY A 181 5.42 -21.10 3.80
N GLY A 182 5.82 -21.59 2.62
CA GLY A 182 7.23 -21.67 2.18
C GLY A 182 7.77 -20.40 1.52
N ASN A 183 7.02 -19.29 1.49
CA ASN A 183 7.45 -18.05 0.84
C ASN A 183 8.37 -17.24 1.76
N ASP A 184 9.66 -17.57 1.75
CA ASP A 184 10.63 -16.91 2.63
C ASP A 184 10.88 -15.45 2.27
N LEU A 185 10.72 -15.05 1.00
CA LEU A 185 10.78 -13.64 0.60
C LEU A 185 9.69 -12.81 1.27
N LEU A 186 8.45 -13.33 1.31
CA LEU A 186 7.34 -12.67 1.99
C LEU A 186 7.58 -12.63 3.51
N LYS A 187 8.02 -13.74 4.12
CA LYS A 187 8.35 -13.77 5.55
C LYS A 187 9.41 -12.74 5.91
N VAL A 188 10.52 -12.67 5.16
CA VAL A 188 11.59 -11.70 5.40
C VAL A 188 11.02 -10.27 5.38
N ARG A 189 10.23 -9.92 4.37
CA ARG A 189 9.61 -8.59 4.26
C ARG A 189 8.67 -8.28 5.44
N VAL A 190 7.75 -9.19 5.74
CA VAL A 190 6.75 -9.02 6.81
C VAL A 190 7.42 -8.95 8.19
N ARG A 191 8.44 -9.77 8.45
CA ARG A 191 9.17 -9.78 9.72
C ARG A 191 10.03 -8.53 9.90
N LEU A 192 10.69 -8.04 8.84
CA LEU A 192 11.38 -6.75 8.86
C LEU A 192 10.41 -5.63 9.26
N ASN A 193 9.22 -5.62 8.63
CA ASN A 193 8.15 -4.67 8.89
C ASN A 193 7.67 -4.73 10.35
N LEU A 194 7.42 -5.93 10.89
CA LEU A 194 7.11 -6.12 12.30
C LEU A 194 8.21 -5.57 13.22
N GLY A 195 9.48 -5.86 12.93
CA GLY A 195 10.62 -5.33 13.68
C GLY A 195 10.63 -3.80 13.72
N HIS A 196 10.43 -3.16 12.56
CA HIS A 196 10.36 -1.70 12.47
C HIS A 196 9.18 -1.12 13.26
N ILE A 197 8.00 -1.75 13.19
CA ILE A 197 6.82 -1.29 13.92
C ILE A 197 7.06 -1.39 15.43
N TYR A 198 7.49 -2.54 15.94
CA TYR A 198 7.76 -2.70 17.37
C TYR A 198 8.83 -1.74 17.87
N ARG A 199 9.86 -1.46 17.05
CA ARG A 199 10.86 -0.43 17.37
C ARG A 199 10.21 0.95 17.46
N GLN A 200 9.37 1.31 16.49
CA GLN A 200 8.67 2.60 16.43
C GLN A 200 7.81 2.85 17.66
N ILE A 201 7.12 1.81 18.18
CA ILE A 201 6.29 1.90 19.39
C ILE A 201 7.07 1.65 20.70
N GLY A 202 8.41 1.64 20.64
CA GLY A 202 9.28 1.51 21.81
C GLY A 202 9.38 0.10 22.41
N LYS A 203 8.80 -0.92 21.77
CA LYS A 203 8.83 -2.32 22.22
C LYS A 203 10.09 -3.03 21.71
N LYS A 204 11.24 -2.71 22.34
CA LYS A 204 12.57 -3.17 21.91
C LYS A 204 12.71 -4.71 21.82
N LYS A 205 12.25 -5.45 22.84
CA LYS A 205 12.35 -6.92 22.87
C LYS A 205 11.59 -7.59 21.71
N PRO A 206 10.30 -7.27 21.47
CA PRO A 206 9.62 -7.73 20.26
C PRO A 206 10.30 -7.32 18.95
N ALA A 207 10.83 -6.10 18.86
CA ALA A 207 11.54 -5.65 17.66
C ALA A 207 12.76 -6.53 17.35
N MET A 208 13.60 -6.77 18.36
CA MET A 208 14.77 -7.65 18.25
C MET A 208 14.38 -9.07 17.85
N TYR A 209 13.34 -9.64 18.48
CA TYR A 209 12.82 -10.96 18.10
C TYR A 209 12.54 -11.03 16.60
N TRP A 210 11.81 -10.05 16.03
CA TRP A 210 11.48 -10.09 14.61
C TRP A 210 12.68 -9.86 13.69
N TYR A 211 13.64 -9.01 14.05
CA TYR A 211 14.89 -8.89 13.29
C TYR A 211 15.71 -10.18 13.32
N GLN A 212 15.80 -10.86 14.45
CA GLN A 212 16.46 -12.15 14.55
C GLN A 212 15.79 -13.20 13.63
N ARG A 213 14.44 -13.25 13.60
CA ARG A 213 13.68 -14.13 12.69
C ARG A 213 13.90 -13.82 11.21
N VAL A 214 14.37 -12.62 10.86
CA VAL A 214 14.82 -12.29 9.50
C VAL A 214 16.20 -12.87 9.25
N LEU A 215 17.14 -12.66 10.18
CA LEU A 215 18.52 -13.14 10.06
C LEU A 215 18.61 -14.68 10.00
N GLU A 216 17.68 -15.40 10.63
CA GLU A 216 17.58 -16.86 10.47
C GLU A 216 17.27 -17.31 9.04
N LEU A 217 16.50 -16.53 8.26
CA LEU A 217 16.15 -16.85 6.87
C LEU A 217 17.10 -16.19 5.86
N ALA A 218 17.62 -15.01 6.20
CA ALA A 218 18.49 -14.21 5.38
C ALA A 218 19.64 -13.65 6.25
N PRO A 219 20.68 -14.46 6.53
CA PRO A 219 21.78 -14.08 7.44
C PRO A 219 22.52 -12.81 7.03
N ASN A 220 22.55 -12.49 5.73
CA ASN A 220 23.22 -11.31 5.20
C ASN A 220 22.27 -10.09 5.06
N ASN A 221 21.12 -10.09 5.75
CA ASN A 221 20.20 -8.97 5.69
C ASN A 221 20.73 -7.78 6.52
N GLU A 222 21.42 -6.86 5.84
CA GLU A 222 22.06 -5.68 6.46
C GLU A 222 21.09 -4.82 7.28
N VAL A 223 19.83 -4.72 6.86
CA VAL A 223 18.83 -3.91 7.56
C VAL A 223 18.49 -4.54 8.91
N ALA A 224 18.22 -5.85 8.94
CA ALA A 224 17.92 -6.56 10.17
C ALA A 224 19.13 -6.55 11.12
N ASP A 225 20.33 -6.86 10.61
CA ASP A 225 21.57 -6.91 11.39
C ASP A 225 21.85 -5.57 12.10
N ARG A 226 21.85 -4.48 11.33
CA ARG A 226 22.07 -3.13 11.86
C ARG A 226 21.10 -2.77 12.98
N TYR A 227 19.80 -3.03 12.79
CA TYR A 227 18.80 -2.65 13.80
C TYR A 227 18.77 -3.59 15.00
N PHE A 228 19.09 -4.88 14.81
CA PHE A 228 19.24 -5.83 15.91
C PHE A 228 20.42 -5.44 16.80
N ALA A 229 21.61 -5.26 16.23
CA ALA A 229 22.82 -4.87 16.94
C ALA A 229 22.67 -3.52 17.66
N HIS A 230 21.98 -2.56 17.05
CA HIS A 230 21.69 -1.28 17.69
C HIS A 230 20.85 -1.46 18.97
N LEU A 231 19.81 -2.30 18.93
CA LEU A 231 18.93 -2.54 20.07
C LEU A 231 19.59 -3.37 21.17
N GLU A 232 20.46 -4.33 20.84
CA GLU A 232 21.29 -5.06 21.81
C GLU A 232 22.16 -4.12 22.62
N ASN A 233 22.94 -3.27 21.93
CA ASN A 233 23.82 -2.28 22.57
C ASN A 233 23.07 -1.30 23.48
N GLU A 234 21.81 -0.98 23.19
CA GLU A 234 20.99 -0.14 24.07
C GLU A 234 20.52 -0.87 25.34
N LEU A 235 20.25 -2.18 25.27
CA LEU A 235 19.86 -2.97 26.43
C LEU A 235 21.04 -3.22 27.36
N ASP A 236 22.20 -3.53 26.82
CA ASP A 236 23.41 -3.78 27.62
C ASP A 236 23.81 -2.53 28.42
N ARG A 237 23.78 -1.36 27.78
CA ARG A 237 24.03 -0.07 28.46
C ARG A 237 23.02 0.25 29.55
N LYS A 238 21.78 -0.25 29.45
CA LYS A 238 20.76 -0.06 30.49
C LYS A 238 20.97 -1.01 31.67
N ASN A 239 21.47 -2.22 31.43
CA ASN A 239 21.74 -3.20 32.50
C ASN A 239 23.00 -2.87 33.32
N LEU A 240 23.88 -2.01 32.79
CA LEU A 240 25.10 -1.53 33.45
C LEU A 240 24.89 -0.26 34.30
N ARG A 241 23.68 0.30 34.36
CA ARG A 241 23.31 1.48 35.14
C ARG A 241 22.33 1.11 36.25
#